data_AF-A0A9P5VH36-F1
#
_entry.id   AF-A0A9P5VH36-F1
#
_cell.length_a   1.000
_cell.length_b   1.000
_cell.length_c   1.000
_cell.angle_alpha   90.00
_cell.angle_beta   90.00
_cell.angle_gamma   90.00
#
_symmetry.space_group_name_H-M   'P 1'
#
loop_
_entity.id
_entity.type
_entity.pdbx_description
1 polymer ?
#
loop_
_entity_poly.entity_id
_entity_poly.type
_entity_poly.pdbx_seq_one_letter_code
_entity_poly.pdbx_strand_id
1 'polypeptide(L)'
;LQGASMRKYYSGSDDDGGVHRNCGIPNRAFHLAAMSIGGFSWKGAGKVWYASLTDPELRRIDNRYAFKEFAELTCKHARELGGQPWLDAVKKAWIEVGVLSNS
;
A
#
# COMPACT_ATOMS: atom_id res chain seq x y z
N LEU A 1 -11.99 -8.54 28.71
CA LEU A 1 -12.02 -9.80 27.92
C LEU A 1 -13.38 -9.91 27.22
N GLN A 2 -13.39 -9.66 25.92
CA GLN A 2 -14.38 -10.00 24.86
C GLN A 2 -13.90 -9.16 23.65
N GLY A 3 -13.38 -9.67 22.54
CA GLY A 3 -13.63 -10.94 21.87
C GLY A 3 -14.56 -10.69 20.67
N ALA A 4 -14.09 -10.04 19.61
CA ALA A 4 -14.80 -9.97 18.34
C ALA A 4 -13.81 -9.93 17.15
N SER A 5 -13.59 -11.11 16.56
CA SER A 5 -12.85 -11.32 15.33
C SER A 5 -13.81 -11.34 14.12
N MET A 6 -13.34 -10.77 13.01
CA MET A 6 -13.73 -10.90 11.59
C MET A 6 -15.22 -11.00 11.18
N ARG A 7 -15.74 -9.92 10.57
CA ARG A 7 -16.46 -9.91 9.27
C ARG A 7 -17.17 -8.57 9.07
N LYS A 8 -16.59 -7.70 8.26
CA LYS A 8 -17.39 -6.76 7.43
C LYS A 8 -16.92 -6.88 5.98
N TYR A 9 -17.09 -8.07 5.42
CA TYR A 9 -17.29 -8.21 3.99
C TYR A 9 -18.72 -7.75 3.71
N TYR A 10 -18.85 -6.51 3.27
CA TYR A 10 -20.13 -5.96 2.83
C TYR A 10 -20.24 -6.19 1.32
N SER A 11 -20.97 -7.24 0.94
CA SER A 11 -21.41 -7.50 -0.43
C SER A 11 -22.63 -6.62 -0.72
N GLY A 12 -22.38 -5.37 -1.11
CA GLY A 12 -23.40 -4.44 -1.58
C GLY A 12 -22.93 -3.84 -2.89
N SER A 13 -23.51 -4.31 -3.97
CA SER A 13 -23.37 -3.83 -5.35
C SER A 13 -24.21 -2.57 -5.54
N ASP A 14 -23.81 -1.46 -4.92
CA ASP A 14 -24.54 -0.19 -4.99
C ASP A 14 -23.66 1.06 -4.73
N ASP A 15 -22.37 1.00 -5.07
CA ASP A 15 -21.52 2.19 -5.15
C ASP A 15 -20.77 2.15 -6.47
N ASP A 16 -21.09 3.05 -7.38
CA ASP A 16 -20.39 3.46 -8.61
C ASP A 16 -18.87 3.09 -8.68
N GLY A 17 -18.55 1.80 -8.89
CA GLY A 17 -17.16 1.28 -8.96
C GLY A 17 -16.33 1.32 -7.66
N GLY A 18 -16.90 1.54 -6.47
CA GLY A 18 -16.21 1.36 -5.17
C GLY A 18 -15.03 2.30 -4.88
N VAL A 19 -14.92 3.44 -5.57
CA VAL A 19 -13.77 4.36 -5.51
C VAL A 19 -13.43 4.87 -4.10
N HIS A 20 -14.41 5.06 -3.22
CA HIS A 20 -14.16 5.50 -1.84
C HIS A 20 -13.62 4.40 -0.91
N ARG A 21 -13.84 3.11 -1.24
CA ARG A 21 -13.24 1.95 -0.55
C ARG A 21 -11.87 1.60 -1.13
N ASN A 22 -11.71 1.76 -2.44
CA ASN A 22 -10.48 1.44 -3.17
C ASN A 22 -9.30 2.36 -2.82
N CYS A 23 -9.54 3.65 -2.55
CA CYS A 23 -8.48 4.58 -2.13
C CYS A 23 -8.05 4.39 -0.67
N GLY A 24 -8.90 3.78 0.17
CA GLY A 24 -8.61 3.58 1.58
C GLY A 24 -7.43 2.62 1.83
N ILE A 25 -7.29 1.61 0.97
CA ILE A 25 -6.24 0.58 1.10
C ILE A 25 -4.84 1.19 0.86
N PRO A 26 -4.55 1.84 -0.29
CA PRO A 26 -3.24 2.48 -0.51
C PRO A 26 -2.95 3.61 0.47
N ASN A 27 -3.97 4.39 0.88
CA ASN A 27 -3.79 5.48 1.84
C ASN A 27 -3.42 4.95 3.24
N ARG A 28 -4.06 3.86 3.69
CA ARG A 28 -3.70 3.23 4.96
C ARG A 28 -2.30 2.62 4.91
N ALA A 29 -1.92 1.97 3.79
CA ALA A 29 -0.56 1.47 3.60
C ALA A 29 0.47 2.61 3.66
N PHE A 30 0.21 3.73 2.99
CA PHE A 30 1.07 4.92 3.04
C PHE A 30 1.25 5.43 4.47
N HIS A 31 0.15 5.58 5.23
CA HIS A 31 0.19 6.05 6.60
C HIS A 31 1.08 5.14 7.48
N LEU A 32 0.88 3.83 7.40
CA LEU A 32 1.66 2.85 8.16
C LEU A 32 3.15 2.88 7.78
N ALA A 33 3.45 2.94 6.47
CA ALA A 33 4.82 3.06 5.99
C ALA A 33 5.49 4.35 6.47
N ALA A 34 4.78 5.48 6.43
CA ALA A 34 5.29 6.77 6.91
C ALA A 34 5.58 6.75 8.42
N MET A 35 4.70 6.12 9.22
CA MET A 35 4.92 5.94 10.66
C MET A 35 6.10 5.03 10.95
N SER A 36 6.29 3.96 10.17
CA SER A 36 7.41 3.03 10.37
C SER A 36 8.76 3.58 9.89
N ILE A 37 8.79 4.35 8.79
CA ILE A 37 10.02 4.98 8.29
C ILE A 37 10.41 6.16 9.20
N GLY A 38 9.44 6.88 9.74
CA GLY A 38 9.65 7.99 10.66
C GLY A 38 10.17 9.26 9.97
N GLY A 39 10.44 10.28 10.80
CA GLY A 39 10.83 11.60 10.32
C GLY A 39 9.73 12.28 9.51
N PHE A 40 10.13 13.17 8.59
CA PHE A 40 9.19 13.85 7.71
C PHE A 40 8.76 12.94 6.56
N SER A 41 7.46 12.69 6.44
CA SER A 41 6.90 11.78 5.44
C SER A 41 7.36 12.09 4.01
N TRP A 42 7.44 13.37 3.63
CA TRP A 42 7.92 13.80 2.31
C TRP A 42 9.41 13.55 2.05
N LYS A 43 10.21 13.27 3.09
CA LYS A 43 11.61 12.83 2.95
C LYS A 43 11.73 11.30 2.90
N GLY A 44 10.74 10.58 3.44
CA GLY A 44 10.66 9.13 3.52
C GLY A 44 9.62 8.53 2.56
N ALA A 45 8.55 7.95 3.13
CA ALA A 45 7.47 7.28 2.39
C ALA A 45 6.88 8.11 1.22
N GLY A 46 6.83 9.44 1.35
CA GLY A 46 6.36 10.34 0.30
C GLY A 46 7.19 10.26 -0.98
N LYS A 47 8.52 10.11 -0.86
CA LYS A 47 9.39 9.90 -2.04
C LYS A 47 9.11 8.56 -2.71
N VAL A 48 8.91 7.51 -1.91
CA VAL A 48 8.58 6.16 -2.42
C VAL A 48 7.26 6.18 -3.19
N TRP A 49 6.21 6.77 -2.62
CA TRP A 49 4.90 6.87 -3.27
C TRP A 49 4.97 7.73 -4.53
N TYR A 50 5.65 8.87 -4.46
CA TYR A 50 5.82 9.74 -5.63
C TYR A 50 6.55 9.01 -6.76
N ALA A 51 7.70 8.38 -6.46
CA ALA A 51 8.47 7.64 -7.45
C ALA A 51 7.63 6.53 -8.11
N SER A 52 6.86 5.79 -7.30
CA SER A 52 5.96 4.74 -7.80
C SER A 52 4.82 5.28 -8.67
N LEU A 53 4.25 6.43 -8.32
CA LEU A 53 3.19 7.09 -9.10
C LEU A 53 3.70 7.67 -10.42
N THR A 54 4.99 8.01 -10.50
CA THR A 54 5.63 8.54 -11.70
C THR A 54 6.36 7.49 -12.54
N ASP A 55 6.42 6.24 -12.07
CA ASP A 55 7.10 5.16 -12.78
C ASP A 55 6.30 4.75 -14.03
N PRO A 56 6.92 4.71 -15.22
CA PRO A 56 6.27 4.22 -16.44
C PRO A 56 5.68 2.81 -16.33
N GLU A 57 6.22 1.95 -15.45
CA GLU A 57 5.69 0.61 -15.17
C GLU A 57 4.26 0.65 -14.64
N LEU A 58 3.88 1.70 -13.91
CA LEU A 58 2.51 1.88 -13.40
C LEU A 58 1.46 1.88 -14.53
N ARG A 59 1.81 2.39 -15.72
CA ARG A 59 0.89 2.41 -16.88
C ARG A 59 0.66 1.03 -17.49
N ARG A 60 1.49 0.05 -17.15
CA ARG A 60 1.43 -1.32 -17.66
C ARG A 60 0.73 -2.28 -16.70
N ILE A 61 0.38 -1.81 -15.51
CA ILE A 61 -0.28 -2.61 -14.48
C ILE A 61 -1.66 -3.08 -14.98
N ASP A 62 -1.93 -4.36 -14.78
CA ASP A 62 -3.23 -4.96 -15.09
C ASP A 62 -4.22 -4.55 -14.00
N ASN A 63 -5.36 -3.96 -14.39
CA ASN A 63 -6.39 -3.53 -13.46
C ASN A 63 -6.89 -4.65 -12.54
N ARG A 64 -6.77 -5.92 -12.95
CA ARG A 64 -7.11 -7.10 -12.12
C ARG A 64 -6.18 -7.29 -10.93
N TYR A 65 -4.94 -6.78 -11.02
CA TYR A 65 -3.89 -6.94 -10.02
C TYR A 65 -3.36 -5.60 -9.50
N ALA A 66 -4.08 -4.51 -9.77
CA ALA A 66 -3.58 -3.14 -9.58
C ALA A 66 -2.98 -2.86 -8.20
N PHE A 67 -3.64 -3.29 -7.12
CA PHE A 67 -3.10 -3.06 -5.78
C PHE A 67 -1.82 -3.85 -5.51
N LYS A 68 -1.77 -5.11 -5.96
CA LYS A 68 -0.61 -5.98 -5.73
C LYS A 68 0.60 -5.46 -6.52
N GLU A 69 0.40 -5.18 -7.80
CA GLU A 69 1.48 -4.68 -8.65
C GLU A 69 1.96 -3.28 -8.20
N PHE A 70 1.04 -2.42 -7.75
CA PHE A 70 1.43 -1.13 -7.15
C PHE A 70 2.19 -1.32 -5.82
N ALA A 71 1.78 -2.27 -4.98
CA ALA A 71 2.51 -2.59 -3.75
C ALA A 71 3.93 -3.09 -4.04
N GLU A 72 4.10 -3.95 -5.04
CA GLU A 72 5.41 -4.43 -5.50
C GLU A 72 6.28 -3.28 -6.05
N LEU A 73 5.67 -2.37 -6.82
CA LEU A 73 6.34 -1.18 -7.35
C LEU A 73 6.82 -0.25 -6.21
N THR A 74 5.99 -0.02 -5.19
CA THR A 74 6.43 0.75 -4.01
C THR A 74 7.53 0.03 -3.22
N CYS A 75 7.53 -1.31 -3.15
CA CYS A 75 8.61 -2.06 -2.52
C CYS A 75 9.93 -1.93 -3.30
N LYS A 76 9.89 -1.92 -4.63
CA LYS A 76 11.05 -1.66 -5.51
C LYS A 76 11.65 -0.29 -5.20
N HIS A 77 10.84 0.77 -5.29
CA HIS A 77 11.28 2.15 -4.99
C HIS A 77 11.73 2.34 -3.55
N ALA A 78 11.11 1.67 -2.58
CA ALA A 78 11.53 1.72 -1.18
C ALA A 78 12.93 1.15 -0.98
N ARG A 79 13.24 0.02 -1.63
CA ARG A 79 14.58 -0.57 -1.60
C ARG A 79 15.61 0.35 -2.25
N GLU A 80 15.29 0.96 -3.38
CA GLU A 80 16.20 1.84 -4.10
C GLU A 80 16.50 3.14 -3.35
N LEU A 81 15.49 3.74 -2.72
CA LEU A 81 15.61 5.06 -2.07
C LEU A 81 16.10 5.00 -0.62
N GLY A 82 15.81 3.91 0.10
CA GLY A 82 16.10 3.81 1.54
C GLY A 82 16.58 2.45 2.00
N GLY A 83 16.95 1.57 1.06
CA GLY A 83 17.51 0.26 1.36
C GLY A 83 16.54 -0.71 2.04
N GLN A 84 17.10 -1.74 2.65
CA GLN A 84 16.33 -2.81 3.31
C GLN A 84 15.36 -2.29 4.39
N PRO A 85 15.72 -1.31 5.25
CA PRO A 85 14.80 -0.84 6.30
C PRO A 85 13.51 -0.23 5.75
N TRP A 86 13.59 0.54 4.65
CA TRP A 86 12.40 1.16 4.05
C TRP A 86 11.57 0.14 3.30
N LEU A 87 12.22 -0.81 2.62
CA LEU A 87 11.51 -1.94 2.05
C LEU A 87 10.72 -2.71 3.10
N ASP A 88 11.34 -3.06 4.23
CA ASP A 88 10.67 -3.84 5.28
C ASP A 88 9.45 -3.07 5.83
N ALA A 89 9.60 -1.76 6.05
CA ALA A 89 8.51 -0.88 6.47
C ALA A 89 7.35 -0.86 5.46
N VAL A 90 7.65 -0.67 4.17
CA VAL A 90 6.65 -0.61 3.10
C VAL A 90 5.98 -1.95 2.88
N LYS A 91 6.75 -3.04 2.82
CA LYS A 91 6.24 -4.41 2.67
C LYS A 91 5.31 -4.76 3.83
N LYS A 92 5.72 -4.47 5.07
CA LYS A 92 4.89 -4.70 6.26
C LYS A 92 3.58 -3.91 6.21
N ALA A 93 3.61 -2.65 5.78
CA ALA A 93 2.41 -1.83 5.62
C ALA A 93 1.41 -2.45 4.63
N TRP A 94 1.89 -2.97 3.49
CA TRP A 94 1.04 -3.65 2.50
C TRP A 94 0.49 -4.99 2.97
N ILE A 95 1.25 -5.73 3.79
CA ILE A 95 0.77 -6.95 4.44
C ILE A 95 -0.35 -6.60 5.43
N GLU A 96 -0.20 -5.52 6.21
CA GLU A 96 -1.20 -5.13 7.20
C GLU A 96 -2.54 -4.70 6.60
N VAL A 97 -2.54 -4.16 5.37
CA VAL A 97 -3.78 -3.87 4.62
C VAL A 97 -4.27 -5.04 3.76
N GLY A 98 -3.60 -6.21 3.84
CA GLY A 98 -4.02 -7.44 3.17
C GLY A 98 -3.75 -7.50 1.67
N VAL A 99 -2.86 -6.66 1.15
CA VAL A 99 -2.50 -6.64 -0.29
C VAL A 99 -1.35 -7.59 -0.59
N LEU A 100 -0.34 -7.62 0.28
CA LEU A 100 0.79 -8.57 0.20
C LEU A 100 0.66 -9.63 1.29
N SER A 101 1.41 -10.72 1.14
CA SER A 101 1.49 -11.80 2.11
C SER A 101 2.91 -11.97 2.63
N ASN A 102 3.04 -12.52 3.84
CA ASN A 102 4.32 -12.97 4.40
C ASN A 102 4.70 -14.29 3.70
N SER A 103 5.29 -14.18 2.51
CA SER A 103 5.95 -15.31 1.82
C SER A 103 7.34 -15.56 2.38
#